data_AF-A0AAW7SXM0-F1
#
_entry.id   AF-A0AAW7SXM0-F1
#
_cell.length_a   1.000
_cell.length_b   1.000
_cell.length_c   1.000
_cell.angle_alpha   90.00
_cell.angle_beta   90.00
_cell.angle_gamma   90.00
#
_symmetry.space_group_name_H-M   'P 1'
#
loop_
_entity.id
_entity.type
_entity.pdbx_description
1 polymer ?
#
loop_
_entity_poly.entity_id
_entity_poly.type
_entity_poly.pdbx_seq_one_letter_code
_entity_poly.pdbx_strand_id
1 'polypeptide(L)'
;MGRRIGAALRALLPPHALPAASAVASDAALAVWVAYAECVSRRLQAVLDGDDAVACRVRADVGRWADRLADTGDDRPVLPIRAWLDGRGHVTRVDSVPAGDPAVDAALRDALVGRAVGSAPPRGMTQPIVLRMTLSSVR
;
A
#
# COMPACT_ATOMS: atom_id res chain seq x y z
N MET A 1 59.42 -41.50 5.82
CA MET A 1 60.15 -40.29 6.26
C MET A 1 59.63 -39.10 5.44
N GLY A 2 59.14 -38.04 6.09
CA GLY A 2 58.78 -36.78 5.40
C GLY A 2 57.54 -36.05 5.95
N ARG A 3 57.58 -35.56 7.20
CA ARG A 3 56.63 -34.58 7.77
C ARG A 3 56.98 -33.17 7.27
N ARG A 4 56.00 -32.33 6.90
CA ARG A 4 55.97 -30.84 7.05
C ARG A 4 54.49 -30.36 6.90
N ILE A 5 53.69 -30.28 7.97
CA ILE A 5 53.37 -29.11 8.82
C ILE A 5 53.45 -27.73 8.12
N GLY A 6 52.31 -27.04 8.15
CA GLY A 6 52.19 -25.57 8.13
C GLY A 6 50.84 -25.15 7.55
N ALA A 7 50.08 -24.17 8.05
CA ALA A 7 50.04 -23.42 9.31
C ALA A 7 48.64 -22.76 9.32
N ALA A 8 47.98 -22.70 10.47
CA ALA A 8 46.67 -22.07 10.62
C ALA A 8 46.82 -20.54 10.71
N LEU A 9 46.17 -19.79 9.82
CA LEU A 9 45.93 -18.35 9.99
C LEU A 9 44.47 -18.15 10.41
N ARG A 10 44.23 -18.12 11.72
CA ARG A 10 42.99 -17.56 12.27
C ARG A 10 43.09 -16.05 12.19
N ALA A 11 42.42 -15.46 11.21
CA ALA A 11 42.13 -14.04 11.21
C ALA A 11 41.15 -13.75 12.38
N LEU A 12 41.65 -13.04 13.39
CA LEU A 12 40.84 -12.43 14.43
C LEU A 12 40.14 -11.23 13.79
N LEU A 13 38.89 -11.38 13.33
CA LEU A 13 38.07 -10.22 12.99
C LEU A 13 37.66 -9.54 14.30
N PRO A 14 37.87 -8.23 14.47
CA PRO A 14 37.22 -7.49 15.53
C PRO A 14 35.69 -7.54 15.31
N PRO A 15 34.88 -7.57 16.38
CA PRO A 15 33.44 -7.44 16.25
C PRO A 15 33.15 -6.06 15.63
N HIS A 16 32.72 -6.05 14.38
CA HIS A 16 32.10 -4.87 13.80
C HIS A 16 30.90 -4.52 14.68
N ALA A 17 31.01 -3.41 15.42
CA ALA A 17 29.85 -2.77 16.02
C ALA A 17 28.83 -2.55 14.90
N LEU A 18 27.69 -3.24 15.01
CA LEU A 18 26.61 -3.18 14.03
C LEU A 18 26.14 -1.72 13.88
N PRO A 19 25.76 -1.29 12.67
CA PRO A 19 25.31 0.08 12.39
C PRO A 19 23.91 0.31 12.98
N ALA A 20 23.83 0.53 14.29
CA ALA A 20 22.57 0.79 15.00
C ALA A 20 21.94 2.13 14.56
N ALA A 21 22.74 3.12 14.17
CA ALA A 21 22.26 4.43 13.73
C ALA A 21 21.45 4.36 12.41
N SER A 22 21.85 3.48 11.49
CA SER A 22 21.18 3.29 10.20
C SER A 22 19.86 2.53 10.34
N ALA A 23 19.78 1.60 11.30
CA ALA A 23 18.55 0.85 11.58
C ALA A 23 17.46 1.74 12.20
N VAL A 24 17.83 2.61 13.16
CA VAL A 24 16.87 3.53 13.81
C VAL A 24 16.34 4.60 12.83
N ALA A 25 17.21 5.14 11.96
CA ALA A 25 16.78 6.08 10.93
C ALA A 25 15.83 5.42 9.89
N SER A 26 16.06 4.15 9.57
CA SER A 26 15.19 3.37 8.67
C SER A 26 13.84 3.06 9.32
N ASP A 27 13.83 2.73 10.62
CA ASP A 27 12.62 2.46 11.38
C ASP A 27 11.75 3.72 11.53
N ALA A 28 12.37 4.86 11.85
CA ALA A 28 11.67 6.15 11.91
C ALA A 28 11.10 6.57 10.55
N ALA A 29 11.84 6.37 9.46
CA ALA A 29 11.35 6.65 8.11
C ALA A 29 10.16 5.75 7.74
N LEU A 30 10.24 4.45 8.06
CA LEU A 30 9.14 3.51 7.83
C LEU A 30 7.90 3.88 8.66
N ALA A 31 8.07 4.27 9.92
CA ALA A 31 6.98 4.71 10.78
C ALA A 31 6.26 5.95 10.19
N VAL A 32 7.02 6.93 9.67
CA VAL A 32 6.46 8.09 8.97
C VAL A 32 5.71 7.68 7.70
N TRP A 33 6.24 6.73 6.93
CA TRP A 33 5.59 6.23 5.72
C TRP A 33 4.30 5.48 6.03
N VAL A 34 4.29 4.65 7.08
CA VAL A 34 3.08 3.93 7.54
C VAL A 34 2.03 4.92 8.01
N ALA A 35 2.39 5.88 8.88
CA ALA A 35 1.47 6.90 9.35
C ALA A 35 0.87 7.73 8.20
N TYR A 36 1.69 8.04 7.19
CA TYR A 36 1.22 8.71 5.98
C TYR A 36 0.27 7.83 5.15
N ALA A 37 0.61 6.57 4.91
CA ALA A 37 -0.23 5.63 4.18
C ALA A 37 -1.59 5.40 4.87
N GLU A 38 -1.61 5.36 6.20
CA GLU A 38 -2.85 5.30 6.98
C GLU A 38 -3.68 6.58 6.86
N CYS A 39 -3.04 7.75 6.90
CA CYS A 39 -3.73 9.03 6.70
C CYS A 39 -4.39 9.08 5.31
N VAL A 40 -3.65 8.69 4.27
CA VAL A 40 -4.16 8.58 2.90
C VAL A 40 -5.30 7.58 2.83
N SER A 41 -5.14 6.39 3.42
CA SER A 41 -6.19 5.36 3.49
C SER A 41 -7.48 5.92 4.07
N ARG A 42 -7.42 6.55 5.25
CA ARG A 42 -8.60 7.13 5.92
C ARG A 42 -9.27 8.21 5.07
N ARG A 43 -8.49 9.05 4.39
CA ARG A 43 -9.04 10.14 3.58
C ARG A 43 -9.70 9.64 2.31
N LEU A 44 -9.11 8.67 1.62
CA LEU A 44 -9.71 8.06 0.44
C LEU A 44 -10.93 7.21 0.82
N GLN A 45 -10.87 6.49 1.94
CA GLN A 45 -12.03 5.79 2.51
C GLN A 45 -13.18 6.76 2.79
N ALA A 46 -12.92 7.92 3.40
CA ALA A 46 -13.95 8.93 3.66
C ALA A 46 -14.60 9.49 2.38
N VAL A 47 -13.83 9.61 1.28
CA VAL A 47 -14.40 9.98 -0.04
C VAL A 47 -15.34 8.88 -0.54
N LEU A 48 -14.94 7.61 -0.38
CA LEU A 48 -15.69 6.46 -0.86
C LEU A 48 -16.89 6.08 0.03
N ASP A 49 -16.88 6.51 1.29
CA ASP A 49 -18.00 6.39 2.23
C ASP A 49 -18.99 7.55 2.10
N GLY A 50 -18.68 8.59 1.30
CA GLY A 50 -19.57 9.72 1.08
C GLY A 50 -20.89 9.35 0.39
N ASP A 51 -21.89 10.23 0.47
CA ASP A 51 -23.22 10.00 -0.12
C ASP A 51 -23.38 10.58 -1.53
N ASP A 52 -22.31 11.08 -2.14
CA ASP A 52 -22.38 11.59 -3.50
C ASP A 52 -22.59 10.46 -4.53
N ALA A 53 -23.07 10.82 -5.72
CA ALA A 53 -23.41 9.87 -6.77
C ALA A 53 -22.20 9.04 -7.24
N VAL A 54 -20.98 9.58 -7.13
CA VAL A 54 -19.75 8.90 -7.54
C VAL A 54 -19.37 7.85 -6.50
N ALA A 55 -19.41 8.18 -5.22
CA ALA A 55 -19.19 7.26 -4.12
C ALA A 55 -20.24 6.13 -4.11
N CYS A 56 -21.51 6.46 -4.35
CA CYS A 56 -22.59 5.47 -4.50
C CYS A 56 -22.33 4.51 -5.67
N ARG A 57 -21.88 5.03 -6.82
CA ARG A 57 -21.52 4.22 -7.99
C ARG A 57 -20.38 3.26 -7.67
N VAL A 58 -19.30 3.73 -7.04
CA VAL A 58 -18.17 2.88 -6.64
C VAL A 58 -18.65 1.75 -5.73
N ARG A 59 -19.43 2.06 -4.68
CA ARG A 59 -19.95 1.01 -3.78
C ARG A 59 -20.81 -0.01 -4.51
N ALA A 60 -21.63 0.42 -5.47
CA ALA A 60 -22.45 -0.48 -6.27
C ALA A 60 -21.62 -1.36 -7.22
N ASP A 61 -20.58 -0.81 -7.87
CA ASP A 61 -19.68 -1.56 -8.75
C ASP A 61 -18.85 -2.59 -7.95
N VAL A 62 -18.28 -2.16 -6.81
CA VAL A 62 -17.50 -3.05 -5.93
C VAL A 62 -18.40 -4.11 -5.29
N GLY A 63 -19.65 -3.78 -4.93
CA GLY A 63 -20.65 -4.75 -4.45
C GLY A 63 -20.95 -5.82 -5.50
N ARG A 64 -21.23 -5.43 -6.75
CA ARG A 64 -21.41 -6.38 -7.86
C ARG A 64 -20.19 -7.26 -8.12
N TRP A 65 -19.00 -6.70 -8.01
CA TRP A 65 -17.76 -7.46 -8.13
C TRP A 65 -17.61 -8.46 -6.98
N ALA A 66 -17.93 -8.05 -5.74
CA ALA A 66 -17.88 -8.91 -4.58
C ALA A 66 -18.89 -10.07 -4.65
N ASP A 67 -20.11 -9.80 -5.08
CA ASP A 67 -21.14 -10.83 -5.28
C ASP A 67 -20.66 -11.89 -6.29
N ARG A 68 -20.05 -11.46 -7.41
CA ARG A 68 -19.45 -12.37 -8.39
C ARG A 68 -18.31 -13.23 -7.81
N LEU A 69 -17.56 -12.72 -6.83
CA LEU A 69 -16.47 -13.47 -6.20
C LEU A 69 -17.00 -14.40 -5.09
N ALA A 70 -18.03 -14.01 -4.36
CA ALA A 70 -18.71 -14.86 -3.39
C ALA A 70 -19.33 -16.10 -4.07
N ASP A 71 -19.85 -15.96 -5.29
CA ASP A 71 -20.29 -17.09 -6.12
C ASP A 71 -19.16 -18.10 -6.43
N THR A 72 -17.89 -17.68 -6.31
CA THR A 72 -16.70 -18.54 -6.46
C THR A 72 -16.18 -19.14 -5.15
N GLY A 73 -16.83 -18.84 -4.02
CA GLY A 73 -16.52 -19.40 -2.69
C GLY A 73 -15.55 -18.57 -1.83
N ASP A 74 -15.34 -17.29 -2.15
CA ASP A 74 -14.55 -16.37 -1.32
C ASP A 74 -15.45 -15.55 -0.38
N ASP A 75 -15.41 -15.86 0.92
CA ASP A 75 -16.38 -15.38 1.93
C ASP A 75 -16.25 -13.88 2.27
N ARG A 76 -15.16 -13.21 1.84
CA ARG A 76 -15.05 -11.74 1.98
C ARG A 76 -13.96 -11.16 1.07
N PRO A 77 -14.30 -10.73 -0.16
CA PRO A 77 -13.32 -10.08 -1.01
C PRO A 77 -12.81 -8.77 -0.39
N VAL A 78 -11.49 -8.70 -0.18
CA VAL A 78 -10.79 -7.44 0.10
C VAL A 78 -10.31 -6.88 -1.22
N LEU A 79 -10.65 -5.63 -1.53
CA LEU A 79 -10.22 -4.96 -2.75
C LEU A 79 -8.92 -4.20 -2.50
N PRO A 80 -7.75 -4.72 -2.93
CA PRO A 80 -6.52 -3.94 -2.94
C PRO A 80 -6.58 -2.85 -4.02
N ILE A 81 -6.28 -1.62 -3.61
CA ILE A 81 -6.19 -0.44 -4.48
C ILE A 81 -4.76 0.08 -4.43
N ARG A 82 -4.17 0.34 -5.58
CA ARG A 82 -2.87 0.97 -5.73
C ARG A 82 -3.11 2.43 -6.08
N ALA A 83 -2.59 3.35 -5.28
CA ALA A 83 -2.72 4.79 -5.53
C ALA A 83 -1.35 5.43 -5.73
N TRP A 84 -1.26 6.29 -6.75
CA TRP A 84 -0.10 7.15 -7.01
C TRP A 84 -0.45 8.60 -6.68
N LEU A 85 0.49 9.30 -6.06
CA LEU A 85 0.34 10.67 -5.61
C LEU A 85 1.41 11.55 -6.26
N ASP A 86 1.04 12.75 -6.70
CA ASP A 86 2.02 13.75 -7.12
C ASP A 86 2.80 14.35 -5.93
N GLY A 87 3.79 15.19 -6.23
CA GLY A 87 4.59 15.89 -5.21
C GLY A 87 3.80 16.92 -4.37
N ARG A 88 2.51 17.12 -4.63
CA ARG A 88 1.59 17.97 -3.87
C ARG A 88 0.57 17.16 -3.08
N GLY A 89 0.54 15.83 -3.22
CA GLY A 89 -0.44 14.97 -2.58
C GLY A 89 -1.78 14.89 -3.32
N HIS A 90 -1.80 15.04 -4.65
CA HIS A 90 -2.97 14.72 -5.46
C HIS A 90 -2.86 13.31 -6.02
N VAL A 91 -3.96 12.58 -5.98
CA VAL A 91 -4.06 11.27 -6.62
C VAL A 91 -3.96 11.45 -8.14
N THR A 92 -2.96 10.83 -8.75
CA THR A 92 -2.72 10.89 -10.21
C THR A 92 -3.18 9.64 -10.92
N ARG A 93 -3.19 8.51 -10.22
CA ARG A 93 -3.59 7.21 -10.76
C ARG A 93 -4.10 6.33 -9.64
N VAL A 94 -5.09 5.49 -9.97
CA VAL A 94 -5.54 4.38 -9.14
C VAL A 94 -5.76 3.15 -10.01
N ASP A 95 -5.34 1.99 -9.50
CA ASP A 95 -5.53 0.69 -10.13
C ASP A 95 -6.04 -0.31 -9.07
N SER A 96 -6.98 -1.19 -9.42
CA SER A 96 -7.43 -2.29 -8.55
C SER A 96 -6.96 -3.65 -9.08
N VAL A 97 -5.96 -4.24 -8.42
CA VAL A 97 -5.39 -5.55 -8.81
C VAL A 97 -5.45 -6.45 -7.58
N PRO A 98 -6.28 -7.52 -7.54
CA PRO A 98 -6.65 -8.34 -8.69
C PRO A 98 -8.12 -8.25 -9.13
N ALA A 99 -8.88 -7.19 -8.82
CA ALA A 99 -10.28 -7.14 -9.25
C ALA A 99 -10.44 -7.32 -10.76
N GLY A 100 -9.50 -6.79 -11.56
CA GLY A 100 -9.44 -7.00 -13.01
C GLY A 100 -10.70 -6.55 -13.74
N ASP A 101 -11.58 -5.83 -13.04
CA ASP A 101 -12.89 -5.43 -13.48
C ASP A 101 -12.81 -3.99 -13.97
N PRO A 102 -12.97 -3.75 -15.28
CA PRO A 102 -12.83 -2.43 -15.86
C PRO A 102 -13.88 -1.44 -15.34
N ALA A 103 -15.04 -1.90 -14.85
CA ALA A 103 -16.06 -1.04 -14.27
C ALA A 103 -15.63 -0.53 -12.89
N VAL A 104 -15.07 -1.42 -12.05
CA VAL A 104 -14.51 -1.05 -10.74
C VAL A 104 -13.34 -0.07 -10.92
N ASP A 105 -12.41 -0.38 -11.83
CA ASP A 105 -11.27 0.51 -12.13
C ASP A 105 -11.70 1.87 -12.69
N ALA A 106 -12.75 1.93 -13.51
CA ALA A 106 -13.29 3.19 -14.02
C ALA A 106 -13.93 4.01 -12.88
N ALA A 107 -14.79 3.39 -12.07
CA ALA A 107 -15.46 4.07 -10.97
C ALA A 107 -14.45 4.60 -9.94
N LEU A 108 -13.41 3.81 -9.61
CA LEU A 108 -12.33 4.25 -8.71
C LEU A 108 -11.55 5.44 -9.27
N ARG A 109 -11.23 5.41 -10.58
CA ARG A 109 -10.54 6.53 -11.22
C ARG A 109 -11.38 7.80 -11.18
N ASP A 110 -12.67 7.71 -11.49
CA ASP A 110 -13.59 8.85 -11.46
C ASP A 110 -13.75 9.43 -10.03
N ALA A 111 -13.74 8.57 -9.00
CA ALA A 111 -13.88 9.00 -7.62
C ALA A 111 -12.61 9.65 -7.04
N LEU A 112 -11.44 9.06 -7.35
CA LEU A 112 -10.21 9.32 -6.62
C LEU A 112 -9.19 10.18 -7.39
N VAL A 113 -9.11 10.09 -8.72
CA VAL A 113 -8.12 10.87 -9.48
C VAL A 113 -8.42 12.36 -9.34
N GLY A 114 -7.37 13.15 -9.09
CA GLY A 114 -7.45 14.60 -8.83
C GLY A 114 -7.77 14.95 -7.37
N ARG A 115 -8.12 13.98 -6.51
CA ARG A 115 -8.39 14.25 -5.09
C ARG A 115 -7.10 14.59 -4.34
N ALA A 116 -7.17 15.64 -3.52
CA ALA A 116 -6.09 16.02 -2.63
C ALA A 116 -6.16 15.23 -1.31
N VAL A 117 -5.07 14.51 -0.98
CA VAL A 117 -4.92 13.81 0.30
C VAL A 117 -4.39 14.71 1.42
N GLY A 118 -4.10 15.98 1.10
CA GLY A 118 -3.81 17.05 2.05
C GLY A 118 -2.33 17.34 2.28
N SER A 119 -1.45 16.34 2.15
CA SER A 119 0.00 16.53 2.24
C SER A 119 0.73 15.75 1.15
N ALA A 120 1.93 16.20 0.80
CA ALA A 120 2.79 15.52 -0.15
C ALA A 120 3.34 14.21 0.43
N PRO A 121 3.65 13.22 -0.41
CA PRO A 121 4.33 12.00 0.02
C PRO A 121 5.65 12.32 0.74
N PRO A 122 5.94 11.66 1.88
CA PRO A 122 7.24 11.78 2.53
C PRO A 122 8.38 11.47 1.56
N ARG A 123 9.53 12.13 1.76
CA ARG A 123 10.71 11.90 0.92
C ARG A 123 11.13 10.42 0.98
N GLY A 124 11.46 9.87 -0.18
CA GLY A 124 11.89 8.47 -0.32
C GLY A 124 10.77 7.43 -0.22
N MET A 125 9.50 7.83 -0.03
CA MET A 125 8.40 6.89 0.03
C MET A 125 8.17 6.22 -1.33
N THR A 126 8.26 4.89 -1.37
CA THR A 126 7.99 4.10 -2.57
C THR A 126 6.50 4.14 -2.91
N GLN A 127 6.19 4.44 -4.17
CA GLN A 127 4.85 4.36 -4.73
C GLN A 127 4.72 3.13 -5.64
N PRO A 128 3.52 2.57 -5.83
CA PRO A 128 2.22 3.03 -5.30
C PRO A 128 1.99 2.67 -3.83
N ILE A 129 1.11 3.43 -3.20
CA ILE A 129 0.55 3.08 -1.89
C ILE A 129 -0.52 2.03 -2.13
N VAL A 130 -0.38 0.87 -1.48
CA VAL A 130 -1.38 -0.20 -1.54
C VAL A 130 -2.33 -0.06 -0.35
N LEU A 131 -3.61 0.14 -0.65
CA LEU A 131 -4.70 0.33 0.29
C LEU A 131 -5.56 -0.92 0.22
N ARG A 132 -6.10 -1.37 1.35
CA ARG A 132 -7.07 -2.46 1.39
C ARG A 132 -8.43 -1.87 1.71
N MET A 133 -9.36 -2.00 0.78
CA MET A 133 -10.74 -1.59 1.03
C MET A 133 -11.58 -2.81 1.42
N THR A 134 -12.30 -2.67 2.53
CA THR A 134 -13.34 -3.59 2.92
C THR A 134 -14.68 -2.97 2.63
N LEU A 135 -15.55 -3.69 1.93
CA LEU A 135 -16.95 -3.31 1.84
C LEU A 135 -17.59 -3.46 3.23
N SER A 136 -17.84 -2.34 3.90
CA SER A 136 -18.87 -2.29 4.93
C SER A 136 -20.21 -2.42 4.22
N SER A 137 -20.77 -3.63 4.21
CA SER A 137 -22.16 -3.82 3.81
C SER A 137 -23.03 -2.89 4.65
N VAL A 138 -23.57 -1.86 4.02
CA VAL A 138 -24.78 -1.22 4.53
C VAL A 138 -25.86 -2.28 4.33
N ARG A 139 -26.23 -2.91 5.45
CA ARG A 139 -27.40 -3.79 5.52
C ARG A 139 -28.67 -3.00 5.32
#